data_AF-A0A7C9DD38-F1
#
_entry.id   AF-A0A7C9DD38-F1
#
_cell.length_a   1.000
_cell.length_b   1.000
_cell.length_c   1.000
_cell.angle_alpha   90.00
_cell.angle_beta   90.00
_cell.angle_gamma   90.00
#
_symmetry.space_group_name_H-M   'P 1'
#
loop_
_entity.id
_entity.type
_entity.pdbx_description
1 polymer ?
#
loop_
_entity_poly.entity_id
_entity_poly.type
_entity_poly.pdbx_seq_one_letter_code
_entity_poly.pdbx_strand_id
1 'polypeptide(L)'
;GCLREVHVVSGLPAASSTERLEVLDDDNHAIGFSVVGGEHRLQNYRSVTTLHSTACGGDDCGEEAEGTVVVESYVVDVPPGNTKEETCTFVDTIVRCNLRNLSHLAQRMSRSSSFS
;
A
#
# COMPACT_ATOMS: atom_id res chain seq x y z
N GLY A 1 14.38 7.52 8.11
CA GLY A 1 14.12 6.54 9.16
C GLY A 1 14.88 5.25 8.90
N CYS A 2 14.38 4.14 9.43
CA CYS A 2 14.93 2.80 9.24
C CYS A 2 14.87 2.36 7.78
N LEU A 3 15.74 1.42 7.40
CA LEU A 3 15.78 0.82 6.07
C LEU A 3 15.25 -0.61 6.11
N ARG A 4 14.61 -1.05 5.03
CA ARG A 4 14.32 -2.46 4.75
C ARG A 4 14.77 -2.82 3.35
N GLU A 5 15.19 -4.06 3.18
CA GLU A 5 15.51 -4.63 1.86
C GLU A 5 14.43 -5.61 1.47
N VAL A 6 13.87 -5.42 0.28
CA VAL A 6 12.73 -6.19 -0.24
C VAL A 6 13.14 -6.85 -1.53
N HIS A 7 13.02 -8.17 -1.61
CA HIS A 7 13.21 -8.92 -2.85
C HIS A 7 11.90 -8.99 -3.63
N VAL A 8 11.90 -8.44 -4.84
CA VAL A 8 10.68 -8.32 -5.65
C VAL A 8 10.54 -9.55 -6.56
N VAL A 9 9.54 -10.39 -6.30
CA VAL A 9 9.21 -11.54 -7.17
C VAL A 9 8.17 -11.10 -8.20
N SER A 10 8.58 -10.29 -9.18
CA SER A 10 7.68 -9.74 -10.21
C SER A 10 7.72 -10.47 -11.56
N GLY A 11 8.56 -11.51 -11.70
CA GLY A 11 8.79 -12.19 -12.97
C GLY A 11 9.68 -11.41 -13.97
N LEU A 12 10.15 -10.22 -13.58
CA LEU A 12 11.16 -9.43 -14.27
C LEU A 12 12.51 -9.56 -13.56
N PRO A 13 13.65 -9.33 -14.25
CA PRO A 13 15.00 -9.48 -13.69
C PRO A 13 15.39 -8.48 -12.59
N ALA A 14 14.43 -7.67 -12.12
CA ALA A 14 14.59 -6.69 -11.05
C ALA A 14 14.52 -7.38 -9.67
N ALA A 15 15.65 -7.49 -8.96
CA ALA A 15 15.82 -8.43 -7.85
C ALA A 15 15.69 -7.85 -6.42
N SER A 16 15.84 -6.55 -6.22
CA SER A 16 15.73 -5.94 -4.88
C SER A 16 15.33 -4.47 -4.89
N SER A 17 14.67 -4.03 -3.81
CA SER A 17 14.29 -2.65 -3.49
C SER A 17 14.79 -2.34 -2.08
N THR A 18 15.53 -1.24 -1.93
CA THR A 18 15.94 -0.70 -0.63
C THR A 18 15.04 0.46 -0.28
N GLU A 19 14.27 0.32 0.80
CA GLU A 19 13.20 1.23 1.17
C GLU A 19 13.50 1.88 2.50
N ARG A 20 13.18 3.17 2.61
CA ARG A 20 13.35 3.97 3.81
C ARG A 20 12.00 4.37 4.37
N LEU A 21 11.81 4.14 5.66
CA LEU A 21 10.66 4.68 6.39
C LEU A 21 10.78 6.21 6.49
N GLU A 22 9.73 6.90 6.03
CA GLU A 22 9.62 8.36 5.98
C GLU A 22 8.57 8.88 6.96
N VAL A 23 7.44 8.18 7.07
CA VAL A 23 6.31 8.53 7.95
C VAL A 23 5.91 7.29 8.74
N LEU A 24 5.77 7.45 10.06
CA LEU A 24 5.16 6.49 10.95
C LEU A 24 4.40 7.30 12.01
N ASP A 25 3.09 7.38 11.84
CA ASP A 25 2.18 8.13 12.69
C ASP A 25 1.05 7.18 13.12
N ASP A 26 1.18 6.65 14.34
CA ASP A 26 0.23 5.69 14.89
C ASP A 26 -1.10 6.37 15.27
N ASP A 27 -1.07 7.67 15.62
CA ASP A 27 -2.26 8.44 16.03
C ASP A 27 -3.17 8.75 14.84
N ASN A 28 -2.58 9.13 13.70
CA ASN A 28 -3.33 9.39 12.46
C ASN A 28 -3.40 8.17 11.53
N HIS A 29 -2.93 7.00 11.99
CA HIS A 29 -2.87 5.75 11.23
C HIS A 29 -2.27 5.93 9.82
N ALA A 30 -1.12 6.60 9.77
CA ALA A 30 -0.41 6.91 8.54
C ALA A 30 0.99 6.30 8.53
N ILE A 31 1.35 5.66 7.42
CA ILE A 31 2.68 5.13 7.18
C ILE A 31 3.14 5.51 5.79
N GLY A 32 4.42 5.84 5.64
CA GLY A 32 4.98 6.24 4.36
C GLY A 32 6.43 5.85 4.23
N PHE A 33 6.83 5.51 3.01
CA PHE A 33 8.18 5.11 2.69
C PHE A 33 8.64 5.68 1.36
N SER A 34 9.94 5.77 1.19
CA SER A 34 10.59 6.10 -0.08
C SER A 34 11.49 4.96 -0.52
N VAL A 35 11.64 4.79 -1.83
CA VAL A 35 12.63 3.85 -2.38
C VAL A 35 13.92 4.63 -2.62
N VAL A 36 14.99 4.19 -1.95
CA VAL A 36 16.29 4.89 -1.95
C VAL A 36 17.36 4.18 -2.75
N GLY A 37 17.08 2.97 -3.24
CA GLY A 37 17.97 2.18 -4.09
C GLY A 37 17.37 0.83 -4.44
N GLY A 38 18.06 0.07 -5.29
CA GLY A 38 17.62 -1.24 -5.76
C GLY A 38 17.65 -1.35 -7.28
N GLU A 39 17.38 -2.55 -7.77
CA GLU A 39 17.33 -2.88 -9.18
C GLU A 39 15.89 -2.87 -9.66
N HIS A 40 15.23 -1.72 -9.71
CA HIS A 40 13.86 -1.61 -10.19
C HIS A 40 13.61 -0.29 -10.93
N ARG A 41 12.46 -0.22 -11.62
CA ARG A 41 12.07 0.90 -12.48
C ARG A 41 11.39 2.05 -11.73
N LEU A 42 11.43 2.04 -10.39
CA LEU A 42 10.67 2.98 -9.54
C LEU A 42 11.61 4.03 -8.92
N GLN A 43 12.25 4.83 -9.77
CA GLN A 43 13.15 5.88 -9.31
C GLN A 43 12.38 6.95 -8.53
N ASN A 44 12.94 7.38 -7.40
CA ASN A 44 12.36 8.37 -6.49
C ASN A 44 10.92 8.07 -6.07
N TYR A 45 10.54 6.79 -6.02
CA TYR A 45 9.23 6.39 -5.56
C TYR A 45 9.04 6.79 -4.09
N ARG A 46 7.90 7.43 -3.79
CA ARG A 46 7.46 7.72 -2.43
C ARG A 46 5.99 7.39 -2.33
N SER A 47 5.62 6.64 -1.30
CA SER A 47 4.24 6.28 -1.00
C SER A 47 3.86 6.69 0.41
N VAL A 48 2.57 7.03 0.59
CA VAL A 48 1.92 7.25 1.88
C VAL A 48 0.60 6.50 1.87
N THR A 49 0.42 5.63 2.86
CA THR A 49 -0.80 4.88 3.14
C THR A 49 -1.44 5.44 4.41
N THR A 50 -2.75 5.69 4.35
CA THR A 50 -3.57 6.17 5.48
C THR A 50 -4.79 5.29 5.66
N LEU A 51 -5.24 5.13 6.90
CA LEU A 51 -6.43 4.36 7.27
C LEU A 51 -7.51 5.28 7.83
N HIS A 52 -8.75 5.07 7.41
CA HIS A 52 -9.91 5.87 7.82
C HIS A 52 -11.06 4.95 8.24
N SER A 53 -11.58 5.10 9.45
CA SER A 53 -12.75 4.36 9.90
C SER A 53 -14.01 4.90 9.24
N THR A 54 -14.91 4.01 8.83
CA THR A 54 -16.23 4.34 8.32
C THR A 54 -17.28 3.73 9.23
N ALA A 55 -18.02 4.57 9.96
CA ALA A 55 -19.22 4.15 10.66
C ALA A 55 -20.37 4.07 9.66
N CYS A 56 -20.91 2.88 9.41
CA CYS A 56 -22.14 2.71 8.64
C CYS A 56 -23.33 3.07 9.54
N GLY A 57 -23.63 4.36 9.70
CA GLY A 57 -24.84 4.85 10.35
C GLY A 57 -25.99 4.94 9.35
N GLY A 58 -26.93 3.99 9.41
CA GLY A 58 -28.18 4.03 8.67
C GLY A 58 -29.26 3.20 9.37
N ASP A 59 -30.40 3.83 9.63
CA ASP A 59 -31.44 3.42 10.58
C ASP A 59 -32.28 2.18 10.18
N ASP A 60 -31.86 1.38 9.19
CA ASP A 60 -32.67 0.28 8.61
C ASP A 60 -31.92 -1.06 8.41
N CYS A 61 -30.69 -1.19 8.91
CA CYS A 61 -29.93 -2.44 8.78
C CYS A 61 -29.46 -2.90 10.16
N GLY A 62 -29.95 -4.04 10.63
CA GLY A 62 -29.35 -4.72 11.78
C GLY A 62 -27.89 -5.05 11.53
N GLU A 63 -27.08 -4.87 12.58
CA GLU A 63 -25.61 -4.96 12.67
C GLU A 63 -24.83 -3.75 12.11
N GLU A 64 -24.31 -2.95 13.04
CA GLU A 64 -23.31 -1.90 12.82
C GLU A 64 -22.03 -2.51 12.21
N ALA A 65 -21.96 -2.59 10.88
CA ALA A 65 -20.74 -3.00 10.22
C ALA A 65 -19.75 -1.82 10.21
N GLU A 66 -18.82 -1.80 11.17
CA GLU A 66 -17.67 -0.89 11.14
C GLU A 66 -16.75 -1.27 9.96
N GLY A 67 -16.50 -0.30 9.06
CA GLY A 67 -15.63 -0.48 7.90
C GLY A 67 -14.32 0.31 8.04
N THR A 68 -13.33 -0.05 7.23
CA THR A 68 -12.08 0.71 7.12
C THR A 68 -11.79 1.00 5.65
N VAL A 69 -11.53 2.26 5.33
CA VAL A 69 -11.05 2.70 4.03
C VAL A 69 -9.54 2.90 4.11
N VAL A 70 -8.81 2.24 3.21
CA VAL A 70 -7.36 2.39 3.07
C VAL A 70 -7.09 3.21 1.83
N VAL A 71 -6.32 4.28 1.97
CA VAL A 71 -5.90 5.13 0.84
C VAL A 71 -4.38 5.09 0.76
N GLU A 72 -3.86 4.65 -0.39
CA GLU A 72 -2.44 4.72 -0.72
C GLU A 72 -2.23 5.70 -1.87
N SER A 73 -1.34 6.67 -1.65
CA SER A 73 -0.96 7.70 -2.62
C SER A 73 0.54 7.59 -2.89
N TYR A 74 0.95 7.84 -4.13
CA TYR A 74 2.35 7.73 -4.51
C TYR A 74 2.79 8.83 -5.49
N VAL A 75 4.09 9.06 -5.52
CA VAL A 75 4.80 9.83 -6.53
C VAL A 75 5.97 8.99 -7.02
N VAL A 76 6.22 9.00 -8.33
CA VAL A 76 7.30 8.24 -8.98
C VAL A 76 7.77 8.95 -10.23
N ASP A 77 9.05 8.82 -10.55
CA ASP A 77 9.59 9.32 -11.81
C ASP A 77 9.24 8.38 -12.96
N VAL A 78 9.01 8.96 -14.15
CA VAL A 78 8.81 8.20 -15.39
C VAL A 78 10.18 7.80 -15.93
N PRO A 79 10.52 6.50 -15.99
CA PRO A 79 11.82 6.07 -16.48
C PRO A 79 12.02 6.43 -17.95
N PRO A 80 13.25 6.74 -18.39
CA PRO A 80 13.54 6.96 -19.80
C PRO A 80 13.02 5.80 -20.67
N GLY A 81 12.35 6.14 -21.77
CA GLY A 81 11.76 5.16 -22.68
C GLY A 81 10.40 4.60 -22.24
N ASN A 82 9.75 5.18 -21.23
CA ASN A 82 8.36 4.87 -20.87
C ASN A 82 7.48 6.10 -20.99
N THR A 83 6.22 5.85 -21.30
CA THR A 83 5.17 6.83 -21.15
C THR A 83 4.75 6.95 -19.68
N LYS A 84 4.12 8.08 -19.37
CA LYS A 84 3.52 8.29 -18.05
C LYS A 84 2.46 7.24 -17.78
N GLU A 85 1.65 6.94 -18.78
CA GLU A 85 0.52 6.00 -18.72
C GLU A 85 0.99 4.58 -18.40
N GLU A 86 2.07 4.11 -19.04
CA GLU A 86 2.68 2.80 -18.75
C GLU A 86 3.20 2.74 -17.31
N THR A 87 3.88 3.80 -16.86
CA THR A 87 4.44 3.87 -15.50
C THR A 87 3.32 3.89 -14.45
N CYS A 88 2.30 4.72 -14.63
CA CYS A 88 1.13 4.76 -13.76
C CYS A 88 0.40 3.41 -13.74
N THR A 89 0.17 2.80 -14.89
CA THR A 89 -0.51 1.49 -14.98
C THR A 89 0.25 0.41 -14.23
N PHE A 90 1.59 0.40 -14.34
CA PHE A 90 2.45 -0.53 -13.63
C PHE A 90 2.35 -0.35 -12.11
N VAL A 91 2.51 0.88 -11.63
CA VAL A 91 2.47 1.17 -10.18
C VAL A 91 1.07 0.98 -9.61
N ASP A 92 0.03 1.43 -10.31
CA ASP A 92 -1.37 1.23 -9.91
C ASP A 92 -1.71 -0.26 -9.79
N THR A 93 -1.15 -1.10 -10.65
CA THR A 93 -1.35 -2.55 -10.56
C THR A 93 -0.73 -3.10 -9.29
N ILE A 94 0.48 -2.67 -8.93
CA ILE A 94 1.15 -3.08 -7.70
C ILE A 94 0.35 -2.62 -6.47
N VAL A 95 0.02 -1.33 -6.39
CA VAL A 95 -0.73 -0.75 -5.26
C VAL A 95 -2.09 -1.44 -5.11
N ARG A 96 -2.83 -1.63 -6.21
CA ARG A 96 -4.12 -2.31 -6.20
C ARG A 96 -4.02 -3.76 -5.72
N CYS A 97 -2.99 -4.49 -6.16
CA CYS A 97 -2.74 -5.85 -5.68
C CYS A 97 -2.43 -5.88 -4.18
N ASN A 98 -1.59 -4.94 -3.71
CA ASN A 98 -1.24 -4.82 -2.29
C ASN A 98 -2.46 -4.52 -1.42
N LEU A 99 -3.27 -3.52 -1.79
CA LEU A 99 -4.48 -3.14 -1.06
C LEU A 99 -5.54 -4.25 -1.06
N ARG A 100 -5.70 -4.96 -2.18
CA ARG A 100 -6.60 -6.12 -2.24
C ARG A 100 -6.13 -7.23 -1.30
N ASN A 101 -4.84 -7.54 -1.30
CA ASN A 101 -4.29 -8.55 -0.40
C ASN A 101 -4.43 -8.13 1.07
N LEU A 102 -4.18 -6.85 1.38
CA LEU A 102 -4.37 -6.28 2.71
C LEU A 102 -5.82 -6.43 3.18
N SER A 103 -6.78 -6.07 2.33
CA SER A 103 -8.22 -6.23 2.62
C SER A 103 -8.59 -7.69 2.93
N HIS A 104 -8.14 -8.63 2.09
CA HIS A 104 -8.39 -10.06 2.30
C HIS A 104 -7.77 -10.56 3.62
N LEU A 105 -6.54 -10.15 3.94
CA LEU A 105 -5.87 -10.54 5.18
C LEU A 105 -6.56 -9.94 6.40
N ALA A 106 -6.91 -8.66 6.37
CA ALA A 106 -7.58 -7.96 7.47
C ALA A 106 -8.96 -8.57 7.77
N GLN A 107 -9.77 -8.85 6.74
CA GLN A 107 -11.05 -9.53 6.90
C GLN A 107 -10.90 -10.93 7.50
N ARG A 108 -9.88 -11.68 7.08
CA ARG A 108 -9.61 -13.01 7.63
C ARG A 108 -9.18 -12.94 9.10
N MET A 109 -8.35 -11.97 9.46
CA MET A 109 -7.92 -11.72 10.84
C MET A 109 -9.10 -11.32 11.73
N SER A 110 -9.93 -10.38 11.28
CA SER A 110 -11.15 -9.97 11.96
C SER A 110 -12.09 -11.15 12.23
N ARG A 111 -12.34 -11.98 11.21
CA ARG A 111 -13.16 -13.19 11.38
C ARG A 111 -12.56 -14.18 12.37
N SER A 112 -11.24 -14.35 12.37
CA SER A 112 -10.58 -15.27 13.33
C SER A 112 -10.62 -14.75 14.78
N SER A 113 -10.56 -13.43 14.99
CA SER A 113 -10.69 -12.83 16.32
C SER A 113 -12.12 -12.89 16.88
N SER A 114 -13.14 -13.05 16.03
CA SER A 114 -14.53 -13.25 16.47
C SER A 114 -14.82 -14.67 16.99
N PHE A 115 -13.87 -15.62 16.85
CA PHE A 115 -14.02 -17.02 17.28
C PHE A 115 -13.16 -17.41 18.49
N SER A 116 -12.50 -16.44 19.13
CA SER A 116 -11.66 -16.61 20.33
C SER A 116 -12.23 -15.83 21.50
#